data_AF-A0A7V2DD27-F1
#
_entry.id   AF-A0A7V2DD27-F1
#
_cell.length_a   1.000
_cell.length_b   1.000
_cell.length_c   1.000
_cell.angle_alpha   90.00
_cell.angle_beta   90.00
_cell.angle_gamma   90.00
#
_symmetry.space_group_name_H-M   'P 1'
#
loop_
_entity.id
_entity.type
_entity.pdbx_description
1 polymer ?
#
loop_
_entity_poly.entity_id
_entity_poly.type
_entity_poly.pdbx_seq_one_letter_code
_entity_poly.pdbx_strand_id
1 'polypeptide(L)'
;MGDIVPPEMTEDFTAFRRCMKGTNQKQPRCIALSGDVGRFVSCTIYDNRPSPCRQFGITFHNGTWYTDVADLMRCNEARAIRGLSPLAL
;
A
#
# COMPACT_ATOMS: atom_id res chain seq x y z
N MET A 1 4.68 15.32 15.33
CA MET A 1 3.66 14.36 15.81
C MET A 1 2.98 13.84 14.55
N GLY A 2 3.47 12.81 13.87
CA GLY A 2 3.62 11.44 14.36
C GLY A 2 2.43 10.68 13.82
N ASP A 3 2.56 10.11 12.61
CA ASP A 3 1.55 9.33 11.91
C ASP A 3 0.72 8.50 12.90
N ILE A 4 -0.58 8.81 13.03
CA ILE A 4 -1.49 8.28 14.06
C ILE A 4 -1.92 6.85 13.69
N VAL A 5 -0.97 6.00 13.30
CA VAL A 5 -1.25 4.60 13.04
C VAL A 5 -1.57 3.93 14.38
N PRO A 6 -2.69 3.20 14.51
CA PRO A 6 -3.01 2.47 15.73
C PRO A 6 -1.90 1.47 16.08
N PRO A 7 -1.30 1.51 17.29
CA PRO A 7 -0.17 0.65 17.66
C PRO A 7 -0.46 -0.84 17.46
N GLU A 8 -1.69 -1.27 17.70
CA GLU A 8 -2.16 -2.64 17.53
C GLU A 8 -2.09 -3.15 16.09
N MET A 9 -2.00 -2.25 15.10
CA MET A 9 -1.84 -2.57 13.68
C MET A 9 -0.37 -2.59 13.23
N THR A 10 0.56 -2.32 14.14
CA THR A 10 2.01 -2.29 13.87
C THR A 10 2.74 -3.43 14.58
N GLU A 11 3.87 -3.84 14.02
CA GLU A 11 4.82 -4.79 14.64
C GLU A 11 6.26 -4.28 14.52
N ASP A 12 7.10 -4.72 15.45
CA ASP A 12 8.52 -4.39 15.43
C ASP A 12 9.20 -5.05 14.23
N PHE A 13 9.88 -4.25 13.43
CA PHE A 13 10.65 -4.70 12.27
C PHE A 13 12.14 -4.76 12.62
N THR A 14 12.63 -3.75 13.33
CA THR A 14 13.96 -3.73 13.95
C THR A 14 13.86 -3.07 15.32
N ALA A 15 14.96 -3.01 16.07
CA ALA A 15 15.02 -2.33 17.38
C ALA A 15 14.55 -0.86 17.35
N PHE A 16 14.56 -0.20 16.18
CA PHE A 16 14.22 1.22 16.05
C PHE A 16 13.19 1.49 14.94
N ARG A 17 12.60 0.45 14.35
CA ARG A 17 11.64 0.59 13.24
C ARG A 17 10.46 -0.33 13.43
N ARG A 18 9.28 0.17 13.08
CA ARG A 18 8.03 -0.60 13.03
C ARG A 18 7.50 -0.66 11.61
N CYS A 19 6.73 -1.70 11.33
CA CYS A 19 6.02 -1.87 10.07
C CYS A 19 4.55 -2.21 10.35
N MET A 20 3.71 -2.15 9.32
CA MET A 20 2.32 -2.59 9.42
C MET A 20 2.28 -4.12 9.53
N LYS A 21 1.47 -4.65 10.46
CA LYS A 21 1.29 -6.10 10.59
C LYS A 21 0.88 -6.73 9.26
N GLY A 22 1.48 -7.88 8.95
CA GLY A 22 1.24 -8.65 7.72
C GLY A 22 2.01 -8.16 6.50
N THR A 23 2.82 -7.10 6.64
CA THR A 23 3.73 -6.65 5.56
C THR A 23 5.13 -7.24 5.67
N ASN A 24 5.55 -7.72 6.85
CA ASN A 24 6.86 -8.33 7.08
C ASN A 24 6.89 -9.83 6.70
N GLN A 25 6.49 -10.17 5.47
CA GLN A 25 6.44 -11.55 4.99
C GLN A 25 6.55 -11.62 3.46
N LYS A 26 6.83 -12.82 2.92
CA LYS A 26 7.04 -13.04 1.46
C LYS A 26 5.85 -12.59 0.60
N GLN A 27 4.63 -12.72 1.09
CA GLN A 27 3.42 -12.27 0.42
C GLN A 27 2.73 -11.19 1.26
N PRO A 28 3.19 -9.93 1.17
CA PRO A 28 2.73 -8.88 2.07
C PRO A 28 1.24 -8.59 1.87
N ARG A 29 0.51 -8.48 2.98
CA ARG A 29 -0.87 -8.03 3.04
C ARG A 29 -1.08 -7.27 4.34
N CYS A 30 -1.17 -5.95 4.23
CA CYS A 30 -1.39 -5.06 5.38
C CYS A 30 -2.70 -5.41 6.10
N ILE A 31 -2.66 -5.47 7.43
CA ILE A 31 -3.82 -5.69 8.29
C ILE A 31 -4.97 -4.70 8.04
N ALA A 32 -4.65 -3.47 7.61
CA ALA A 32 -5.64 -2.43 7.31
C ALA A 32 -6.22 -2.51 5.89
N LEU A 33 -5.75 -3.43 5.04
CA LEU A 33 -6.27 -3.60 3.68
C LEU A 33 -7.53 -4.48 3.72
N SER A 34 -8.69 -3.85 3.57
CA SER A 34 -9.98 -4.54 3.48
C SER A 34 -10.35 -4.81 2.03
N GLY A 35 -11.05 -5.93 1.79
CA GLY A 35 -11.50 -6.38 0.48
C GLY A 35 -10.47 -7.19 -0.31
N ASP A 36 -10.77 -7.44 -1.59
CA ASP A 36 -10.03 -8.36 -2.45
C ASP A 36 -9.26 -7.63 -3.54
N VAL A 37 -7.95 -7.85 -3.58
CA VAL A 37 -7.07 -7.25 -4.61
C VAL A 37 -7.49 -7.75 -5.99
N GLY A 38 -7.65 -6.82 -6.94
CA GLY A 38 -8.22 -7.11 -8.26
C GLY A 38 -9.73 -6.92 -8.36
N ARG A 39 -10.39 -6.66 -7.22
CA ARG A 39 -11.81 -6.27 -7.14
C ARG A 39 -11.92 -4.92 -6.44
N PHE A 40 -12.56 -4.89 -5.28
CA PHE A 40 -12.72 -3.71 -4.44
C PHE A 40 -11.83 -3.84 -3.21
N VAL A 41 -10.96 -2.87 -3.01
CA VAL A 41 -10.12 -2.74 -1.82
C VAL A 41 -10.21 -1.34 -1.25
N SER A 42 -10.05 -1.24 0.06
CA SER A 42 -9.92 0.04 0.76
C SER A 42 -9.00 -0.10 1.97
N CYS A 43 -8.45 1.03 2.43
CA CYS A 43 -7.71 1.07 3.68
C CYS A 43 -8.67 1.45 4.81
N THR A 44 -8.77 0.62 5.84
CA THR A 44 -9.69 0.86 6.98
C THR A 44 -9.26 2.02 7.86
N ILE A 45 -8.00 2.45 7.75
CA ILE A 45 -7.42 3.58 8.49
C ILE A 45 -6.94 4.67 7.51
N TYR A 46 -7.71 4.96 6.46
CA TYR A 46 -7.31 5.87 5.37
C TYR A 46 -6.75 7.21 5.89
N ASP A 47 -7.44 7.84 6.83
CA ASP A 47 -7.07 9.13 7.41
C ASP A 47 -5.85 9.06 8.34
N ASN A 48 -5.50 7.86 8.79
CA ASN A 48 -4.39 7.56 9.69
C ASN A 48 -3.24 6.83 8.97
N ARG A 49 -3.24 6.79 7.63
CA ARG A 49 -2.20 6.11 6.85
C ARG A 49 -0.80 6.60 7.23
N PRO A 50 0.17 5.68 7.38
CA PRO A 50 1.56 6.07 7.60
C PRO A 50 2.13 6.74 6.35
N SER A 51 3.17 7.54 6.55
CA SER A 51 3.88 8.25 5.47
C SER A 51 4.21 7.39 4.24
N PRO A 52 4.72 6.15 4.31
CA PRO A 52 5.01 5.36 3.11
C PRO A 52 3.76 5.04 2.28
N CYS A 53 2.59 4.89 2.91
CA CYS A 53 1.33 4.66 2.18
C CYS A 53 0.76 5.95 1.57
N ARG A 54 1.05 7.12 2.16
CA ARG A 54 0.64 8.42 1.61
C ARG A 54 1.53 8.87 0.45
N GLN A 55 2.81 8.52 0.52
CA GLN A 55 3.82 8.89 -0.46
C GLN A 55 3.75 8.04 -1.73
N PHE A 56 3.06 6.89 -1.71
CA PHE A 56 2.89 6.05 -2.90
C PHE A 56 2.01 6.78 -3.93
N GLY A 57 2.63 7.33 -4.96
CA GLY A 57 2.13 8.40 -5.80
C GLY A 57 1.28 7.93 -6.97
N ILE A 58 0.36 6.99 -6.77
CA ILE A 58 -0.61 6.59 -7.80
C ILE A 58 -1.93 7.30 -7.54
N THR A 59 -2.31 8.16 -8.46
CA THR A 59 -3.56 8.93 -8.41
C THR A 59 -4.39 8.69 -9.66
N PHE A 60 -5.71 8.81 -9.54
CA PHE A 60 -6.64 8.70 -10.66
C PHE A 60 -7.52 9.94 -10.67
N HIS A 61 -7.52 10.66 -11.78
CA HIS A 61 -8.34 11.86 -11.95
C HIS A 61 -8.72 12.01 -13.42
N ASN A 62 -9.95 12.46 -13.70
CA ASN A 62 -10.46 12.64 -15.07
C ASN A 62 -10.31 11.42 -15.99
N GLY A 63 -10.44 10.20 -15.46
CA GLY A 63 -10.33 8.98 -16.26
C GLY A 63 -8.90 8.50 -16.53
N THR A 64 -7.88 9.21 -16.03
CA THR A 64 -6.47 8.93 -16.30
C THR A 64 -5.70 8.68 -14.99
N TRP A 65 -4.81 7.71 -15.03
CA TRP A 65 -3.87 7.44 -13.93
C TRP A 65 -2.64 8.34 -14.06
N TYR A 66 -2.16 8.86 -12.93
CA TYR A 66 -0.94 9.67 -12.85
C TYR A 66 -0.03 9.10 -11.77
N THR A 67 1.21 8.81 -12.16
CA THR A 67 2.28 8.39 -11.26
C THR A 67 3.64 8.56 -11.95
N ASP A 68 4.72 8.54 -11.17
CA ASP A 68 6.07 8.51 -11.74
C ASP A 68 6.45 7.09 -12.22
N VAL A 69 7.55 6.99 -12.96
CA VAL A 69 8.01 5.72 -13.55
C VAL A 69 8.39 4.70 -12.47
N ALA A 70 8.92 5.14 -11.34
CA ALA A 70 9.35 4.25 -10.27
C ALA A 70 8.16 3.61 -9.56
N ASP A 71 7.14 4.39 -9.21
CA ASP A 71 5.92 3.89 -8.59
C ASP A 71 5.06 3.08 -9.57
N LEU A 72 5.04 3.43 -10.87
CA LEU A 72 4.43 2.59 -11.91
C LEU A 72 5.06 1.20 -11.96
N MET A 73 6.39 1.12 -11.95
CA MET A 73 7.11 -0.15 -11.97
C MET A 73 6.78 -1.01 -10.75
N ARG A 74 6.86 -0.42 -9.55
CA ARG A 74 6.52 -1.10 -8.28
C ARG A 74 5.07 -1.58 -8.25
N CYS A 75 4.14 -0.80 -8.80
CA CYS A 75 2.74 -1.20 -8.91
C CYS A 75 2.55 -2.37 -9.87
N ASN A 76 3.19 -2.33 -11.04
CA ASN A 76 3.10 -3.40 -12.02
C ASN A 76 3.73 -4.71 -11.52
N GLU A 77 4.82 -4.65 -10.75
CA GLU A 77 5.37 -5.81 -10.05
C GLU A 77 4.36 -6.42 -9.05
N ALA A 78 3.75 -5.57 -8.21
CA ALA A 78 2.74 -6.03 -7.25
C ALA A 78 1.50 -6.63 -7.95
N ARG A 79 1.10 -6.07 -9.10
CA ARG A 79 0.00 -6.58 -9.93
C ARG A 79 0.34 -7.93 -10.54
N ALA A 80 1.57 -8.12 -11.03
CA ALA A 80 2.03 -9.40 -11.59
C ALA A 80 1.99 -10.53 -10.53
N ILE A 81 2.45 -10.26 -9.30
CA ILE A 81 2.37 -11.22 -8.18
C ILE A 81 0.91 -11.65 -7.90
N ARG A 82 -0.05 -10.77 -8.19
CA ARG A 82 -1.50 -11.00 -7.98
C ARG A 82 -2.22 -11.47 -9.25
N GLY A 83 -1.51 -11.72 -10.36
CA GLY A 83 -2.09 -12.16 -11.63
C GLY A 83 -2.91 -11.09 -12.36
N LEU A 84 -2.66 -9.81 -12.08
CA LEU A 84 -3.36 -8.67 -12.70
C LEU A 84 -2.55 -8.10 -13.87
N SER A 85 -3.25 -7.66 -14.93
CA SER A 85 -2.63 -6.98 -16.08
C SER A 85 -1.91 -5.70 -15.65
N PRO A 86 -0.79 -5.31 -16.26
CA PRO A 86 -0.09 -4.07 -15.91
C PRO A 86 -0.96 -2.83 -16.20
N LEU A 87 -0.71 -1.75 -15.46
CA LEU A 87 -1.22 -0.41 -15.78
C LEU A 87 -0.38 0.18 -16.92
N ALA A 88 -1.06 0.72 -17.93
CA ALA A 88 -0.49 1.60 -18.93
C ALA A 88 -1.01 3.02 -18.63
N LEU A 89 -0.09 3.96 -18.41
CA LEU A 89 -0.38 5.38 -18.24
C LEU A 89 -0.43 6.08 -19.59
#